data_AF-Q1PAH5-F1
#
_entry.id   AF-Q1PAH5-F1
#
_cell.length_a   1.000
_cell.length_b   1.000
_cell.length_c   1.000
_cell.angle_alpha   90.00
_cell.angle_beta   90.00
_cell.angle_gamma   90.00
#
_symmetry.space_group_name_H-M   'P 1'
#
loop_
_entity.id
_entity.type
_entity.pdbx_description
1 polymer ?
#
loop_
_entity_poly.entity_id
_entity_poly.type
_entity_poly.pdbx_seq_one_letter_code
_entity_poly.pdbx_strand_id
1 'polypeptide(L)'
;RETIIQPQKDNLIEQILKDLAALADRDLAEQKRKEIEEEKDKTLNAFLGNPANRKFIDKALENPELKKKLESIEIAGYKNVHNTFSVASGYPGGFKPVQWKNQVSASDLRTTVVKNDAGDELCTLNETTVKTKPFTVAKQDSTQVQISSYREIDFPIKLDKADGSMHLSMVALKADGTKPSKDKAVYFTAHYEEGPNGKP
;
A
#
# COMPACT_ATOMS: atom_id res chain seq x y z
N ARG A 1 -3.81 9.31 3.35
CA ARG A 1 -5.26 9.00 3.24
C ARG A 1 -5.86 9.66 1.99
N GLU A 2 -5.74 10.97 1.86
CA GLU A 2 -6.36 11.79 0.79
C GLU A 2 -5.89 11.50 -0.63
N THR A 3 -4.65 11.03 -0.83
CA THR A 3 -4.07 10.87 -2.18
C THR A 3 -4.07 9.43 -2.70
N ILE A 4 -4.28 8.43 -1.83
CA ILE A 4 -4.22 7.01 -2.18
C ILE A 4 -5.48 6.30 -1.69
N ILE A 5 -5.63 6.13 -0.37
CA ILE A 5 -6.69 5.30 0.24
C ILE A 5 -8.10 5.80 -0.14
N GLN A 6 -8.38 7.10 0.06
CA GLN A 6 -9.72 7.62 -0.22
C GLN A 6 -10.02 7.63 -1.74
N PRO A 7 -9.12 8.14 -2.62
CA PRO A 7 -9.33 8.05 -4.06
C PRO A 7 -9.48 6.62 -4.59
N GLN A 8 -8.78 5.64 -4.03
CA GLN A 8 -8.98 4.22 -4.38
C GLN A 8 -10.40 3.76 -4.02
N LYS A 9 -10.88 4.09 -2.81
CA LYS A 9 -12.26 3.80 -2.39
C LYS A 9 -13.28 4.49 -3.29
N ASP A 10 -13.08 5.77 -3.61
CA ASP A 10 -14.01 6.56 -4.42
C ASP A 10 -14.15 5.96 -5.83
N ASN A 11 -13.03 5.62 -6.47
CA ASN A 11 -13.05 4.99 -7.80
C ASN A 11 -13.66 3.59 -7.77
N LEU A 12 -13.38 2.79 -6.73
CA LEU A 12 -14.00 1.47 -6.55
C LEU A 12 -15.52 1.59 -6.42
N ILE A 13 -16.00 2.55 -5.63
CA ILE A 13 -17.42 2.74 -5.37
C ILE A 13 -18.13 3.29 -6.61
N GLU A 14 -17.50 4.20 -7.36
CA GLU A 14 -17.98 4.63 -8.67
C GLU A 14 -18.18 3.42 -9.60
N GLN A 15 -17.24 2.46 -9.60
CA GLN A 15 -17.36 1.24 -10.41
C GLN A 15 -18.47 0.32 -9.90
N ILE A 16 -18.58 0.11 -8.58
CA ILE A 16 -19.66 -0.70 -8.00
C ILE A 16 -21.03 -0.13 -8.37
N LEU A 17 -21.21 1.19 -8.32
CA LEU A 17 -22.47 1.84 -8.71
C LEU A 17 -22.80 1.62 -10.20
N LYS A 18 -21.79 1.61 -11.08
CA LYS A 18 -21.97 1.26 -12.50
C LYS A 18 -22.38 -0.20 -12.68
N ASP A 19 -21.72 -1.11 -11.96
CA ASP A 19 -22.00 -2.54 -12.03
C ASP A 19 -23.40 -2.88 -11.49
N LEU A 20 -23.86 -2.18 -10.44
CA LEU A 20 -25.23 -2.30 -9.91
C LEU A 20 -26.27 -1.82 -10.93
N ALA A 21 -25.99 -0.78 -11.72
CA ALA A 21 -26.91 -0.31 -12.75
C ALA A 21 -27.17 -1.35 -13.84
N ALA A 22 -26.20 -2.24 -14.09
CA ALA A 22 -26.27 -3.36 -15.03
C ALA A 22 -26.83 -4.66 -14.42
N LEU A 23 -27.19 -4.65 -13.13
CA LEU A 23 -27.68 -5.83 -12.43
C LEU A 23 -29.16 -6.11 -12.77
N ALA A 24 -29.48 -7.37 -13.04
CA ALA A 24 -30.82 -7.79 -13.47
C ALA A 24 -31.86 -7.70 -12.35
N ASP A 25 -31.49 -8.12 -11.14
CA ASP A 25 -32.27 -7.93 -9.91
C ASP A 25 -32.24 -6.46 -9.47
N ARG A 26 -33.31 -5.74 -9.82
CA ARG A 26 -33.42 -4.29 -9.59
C ARG A 26 -33.61 -3.95 -8.11
N ASP A 27 -34.29 -4.80 -7.36
CA ASP A 27 -34.54 -4.58 -5.93
C ASP A 27 -33.22 -4.67 -5.15
N LEU A 28 -32.40 -5.69 -5.44
CA LEU A 28 -31.06 -5.80 -4.87
C LEU A 28 -30.16 -4.63 -5.27
N ALA A 29 -30.23 -4.22 -6.55
CA ALA A 29 -29.42 -3.11 -7.06
C ALA A 29 -29.75 -1.78 -6.34
N GLU A 30 -31.04 -1.50 -6.17
CA GLU A 30 -31.50 -0.29 -5.49
C GLU A 30 -31.20 -0.32 -3.99
N GLN A 31 -31.40 -1.47 -3.33
CA GLN A 31 -31.02 -1.64 -1.94
C GLN A 31 -29.52 -1.34 -1.73
N LYS A 32 -28.65 -1.94 -2.54
CA LYS A 32 -27.19 -1.75 -2.40
C LYS A 32 -26.75 -0.33 -2.74
N ARG A 33 -27.37 0.31 -3.73
CA ARG A 33 -27.12 1.71 -4.03
C ARG A 33 -27.49 2.61 -2.85
N LYS A 34 -28.63 2.35 -2.20
CA LYS A 34 -29.07 3.10 -1.02
C LYS A 34 -28.10 2.94 0.15
N GLU A 35 -27.65 1.71 0.43
CA GLU A 35 -26.63 1.44 1.46
C GLU A 35 -25.34 2.27 1.21
N ILE A 36 -24.90 2.37 -0.04
CA ILE A 36 -23.71 3.18 -0.41
C ILE A 36 -23.96 4.67 -0.19
N GLU A 37 -25.07 5.22 -0.69
CA GLU A 37 -25.36 6.65 -0.59
C GLU A 37 -25.59 7.10 0.86
N GLU A 38 -26.19 6.26 1.71
CA GLU A 38 -26.37 6.55 3.15
C GLU A 38 -25.04 6.59 3.93
N GLU A 39 -23.99 5.95 3.41
CA GLU A 39 -22.67 5.92 4.03
C GLU A 39 -21.63 6.77 3.28
N LYS A 40 -21.97 7.41 2.15
CA LYS A 40 -21.03 8.07 1.25
C LYS A 40 -20.19 9.19 1.88
N ASP A 41 -20.75 9.89 2.87
CA ASP A 41 -20.05 10.95 3.63
C ASP A 41 -19.21 10.39 4.79
N LYS A 42 -19.31 9.09 5.05
CA LYS A 42 -18.46 8.34 5.98
C LYS A 42 -17.46 7.58 5.11
N THR A 43 -16.31 7.19 5.64
CA THR A 43 -15.22 6.54 4.88
C THR A 43 -15.55 5.18 4.22
N LEU A 44 -16.84 4.83 4.10
CA LEU A 44 -17.41 3.59 3.55
C LEU A 44 -16.87 2.33 4.24
N ASN A 45 -16.49 2.46 5.51
CA ASN A 45 -15.86 1.38 6.25
C ASN A 45 -16.86 0.26 6.58
N ALA A 46 -18.13 0.58 6.85
CA ALA A 46 -19.14 -0.44 7.12
C ALA A 46 -19.50 -1.17 5.82
N PHE A 47 -19.71 -0.45 4.71
CA PHE A 47 -19.96 -1.07 3.41
C PHE A 47 -18.82 -1.98 2.96
N LEU A 48 -17.57 -1.50 3.01
CA LEU A 48 -16.39 -2.25 2.59
C LEU A 48 -16.01 -3.37 3.57
N GLY A 49 -16.32 -3.20 4.86
CA GLY A 49 -16.09 -4.20 5.90
C GLY A 49 -17.17 -5.28 5.98
N ASN A 50 -18.32 -5.09 5.32
CA ASN A 50 -19.42 -6.05 5.34
C ASN A 50 -19.14 -7.24 4.38
N PRO A 51 -19.04 -8.48 4.89
CA PRO A 51 -18.79 -9.66 4.06
C PRO A 51 -19.83 -9.88 2.95
N ALA A 52 -21.08 -9.45 3.16
CA ALA A 52 -22.15 -9.57 2.15
C ALA A 52 -21.87 -8.73 0.90
N ASN A 53 -21.04 -7.70 1.01
CA ASN A 53 -20.70 -6.80 -0.10
C ASN A 53 -19.46 -7.25 -0.88
N ARG A 54 -18.73 -8.26 -0.39
CA ARG A 54 -17.48 -8.74 -0.99
C ARG A 54 -17.62 -9.10 -2.46
N LYS A 55 -18.72 -9.77 -2.84
CA LYS A 55 -18.99 -10.13 -4.25
C LYS A 55 -19.07 -8.93 -5.20
N PHE A 56 -19.55 -7.78 -4.74
CA PHE A 56 -19.63 -6.56 -5.54
C PHE A 56 -18.26 -5.89 -5.64
N ILE A 57 -17.49 -5.93 -4.54
CA ILE A 57 -16.12 -5.40 -4.49
C ILE A 57 -15.21 -6.21 -5.43
N ASP A 58 -15.23 -7.54 -5.31
CA ASP A 58 -14.41 -8.45 -6.11
C ASP A 58 -14.71 -8.28 -7.61
N LYS A 59 -16.01 -8.26 -7.99
CA LYS A 59 -16.43 -8.04 -9.38
C LYS A 59 -15.95 -6.69 -9.94
N ALA A 60 -16.05 -5.62 -9.16
CA ALA A 60 -15.58 -4.30 -9.59
C ALA A 60 -14.06 -4.27 -9.76
N LEU A 61 -13.30 -4.91 -8.87
CA LEU A 61 -11.83 -4.98 -8.92
C LEU A 61 -11.28 -5.80 -10.10
N GLU A 62 -12.09 -6.70 -10.68
CA GLU A 62 -11.75 -7.41 -11.91
C GLU A 62 -11.84 -6.52 -13.16
N ASN A 63 -12.46 -5.33 -13.07
CA ASN A 63 -12.64 -4.44 -14.22
C ASN A 63 -11.30 -3.76 -14.63
N PRO A 64 -10.80 -3.96 -15.87
CA PRO A 64 -9.55 -3.36 -16.33
C PRO A 64 -9.57 -1.83 -16.39
N GLU A 65 -10.73 -1.21 -16.64
CA GLU A 65 -10.87 0.25 -16.66
C GLU A 65 -10.72 0.83 -15.26
N LEU A 66 -11.31 0.18 -14.25
CA LEU A 66 -11.06 0.53 -12.85
C LEU A 66 -9.58 0.35 -12.52
N LYS A 67 -8.98 -0.79 -12.87
CA LYS A 67 -7.56 -1.05 -12.61
C LYS A 67 -6.66 0.04 -13.18
N LYS A 68 -6.91 0.48 -14.42
CA LYS A 68 -6.18 1.58 -15.07
C LYS A 68 -6.33 2.90 -14.34
N LYS A 69 -7.54 3.23 -13.85
CA LYS A 69 -7.77 4.43 -13.03
C LYS A 69 -6.97 4.36 -11.74
N LEU A 70 -7.02 3.22 -11.02
CA LEU A 70 -6.29 2.99 -9.77
C LEU A 70 -4.77 3.15 -9.97
N GLU A 71 -4.19 2.52 -10.99
CA GLU A 71 -2.76 2.65 -11.29
C GLU A 71 -2.34 4.11 -11.53
N SER A 72 -3.16 4.86 -12.26
CA SER A 72 -2.88 6.26 -12.57
C SER A 72 -2.86 7.13 -11.30
N ILE A 73 -3.85 6.96 -10.41
CA ILE A 73 -3.92 7.73 -9.16
C ILE A 73 -2.85 7.29 -8.17
N GLU A 74 -2.46 6.02 -8.16
CA GLU A 74 -1.43 5.49 -7.27
C GLU A 74 -0.05 6.07 -7.61
N ILE A 75 0.35 5.99 -8.89
CA ILE A 75 1.64 6.54 -9.35
C ILE A 75 1.70 8.05 -9.07
N ALA A 76 0.65 8.79 -9.43
CA ALA A 76 0.59 10.23 -9.19
C ALA A 76 0.57 10.55 -7.68
N GLY A 77 -0.22 9.81 -6.89
CA GLY A 77 -0.37 10.01 -5.46
C GLY A 77 0.94 9.79 -4.70
N TYR A 78 1.67 8.70 -4.98
CA TYR A 78 2.98 8.46 -4.36
C TYR A 78 3.99 9.52 -4.78
N LYS A 79 4.03 9.88 -6.07
CA LYS A 79 4.91 10.94 -6.57
C LYS A 79 4.64 12.27 -5.87
N ASN A 80 3.38 12.65 -5.69
CA ASN A 80 2.99 13.87 -4.99
C ASN A 80 3.42 13.83 -3.52
N VAL A 81 3.12 12.74 -2.80
CA VAL A 81 3.53 12.58 -1.39
C VAL A 81 5.05 12.70 -1.23
N HIS A 82 5.83 11.96 -2.03
CA HIS A 82 7.29 12.01 -1.90
C HIS A 82 7.88 13.34 -2.38
N ASN A 83 7.29 14.01 -3.37
CA ASN A 83 7.75 15.33 -3.78
C ASN A 83 7.44 16.40 -2.72
N THR A 84 6.28 16.34 -2.07
CA THR A 84 5.88 17.30 -1.02
C THR A 84 6.68 17.10 0.27
N PHE A 85 6.88 15.85 0.69
CA PHE A 85 7.42 15.54 2.02
C PHE A 85 8.86 15.02 2.00
N SER A 86 9.62 15.18 0.91
CA SER A 86 11.03 14.78 0.85
C SER A 86 11.96 15.90 1.35
N VAL A 87 13.04 15.52 2.04
CA VAL A 87 14.10 16.47 2.40
C VAL A 87 14.76 17.07 1.17
N ALA A 88 14.92 16.30 0.09
CA ALA A 88 15.51 16.81 -1.15
C ALA A 88 14.63 17.87 -1.83
N SER A 89 13.33 17.90 -1.49
CA SER A 89 12.39 18.94 -1.94
C SER A 89 12.26 20.10 -0.97
N GLY A 90 13.04 20.11 0.12
CA GLY A 90 13.05 21.18 1.12
C GLY A 90 12.13 20.96 2.34
N TYR A 91 11.48 19.80 2.49
CA TYR A 91 10.67 19.51 3.68
C TYR A 91 11.58 19.13 4.87
N PRO A 92 11.69 19.94 5.93
CA PRO A 92 12.56 19.63 7.07
C PRO A 92 12.12 18.34 7.77
N GLY A 93 13.06 17.44 8.06
CA GLY A 93 12.74 16.14 8.68
C GLY A 93 11.97 15.14 7.79
N GLY A 94 11.77 15.46 6.50
CA GLY A 94 11.02 14.64 5.57
C GLY A 94 11.65 13.30 5.16
N PHE A 95 11.07 12.66 4.15
CA PHE A 95 11.54 11.40 3.59
C PHE A 95 13.00 11.50 3.11
N LYS A 96 13.77 10.46 3.45
CA LYS A 96 15.14 10.22 3.00
C LYS A 96 15.29 8.77 2.54
N PRO A 97 16.26 8.45 1.67
CA PRO A 97 16.57 7.07 1.34
C PRO A 97 16.92 6.26 2.59
N VAL A 98 16.32 5.07 2.73
CA VAL A 98 16.60 4.14 3.83
C VAL A 98 18.05 3.63 3.72
N GLN A 99 18.78 3.69 4.82
CA GLN A 99 20.21 3.32 4.90
C GLN A 99 20.39 1.86 5.30
N TRP A 100 20.08 0.95 4.37
CA TRP A 100 20.27 -0.48 4.57
C TRP A 100 21.74 -0.86 4.70
N LYS A 101 22.05 -1.70 5.69
CA LYS A 101 23.37 -2.30 5.92
C LYS A 101 23.28 -3.81 5.79
N ASN A 102 24.25 -4.42 5.11
CA ASN A 102 24.34 -5.88 5.06
C ASN A 102 24.63 -6.42 6.47
N GLN A 103 24.00 -7.56 6.80
CA GLN A 103 24.26 -8.28 8.04
C GLN A 103 24.82 -9.66 7.74
N VAL A 104 25.69 -10.15 8.62
CA VAL A 104 26.13 -11.54 8.58
C VAL A 104 24.95 -12.43 8.98
N SER A 105 24.45 -13.22 8.04
CA SER A 105 23.32 -14.12 8.24
C SER A 105 23.41 -15.29 7.26
N ALA A 106 22.71 -16.39 7.56
CA ALA A 106 22.53 -17.49 6.62
C ALA A 106 21.65 -17.10 5.41
N SER A 107 20.86 -16.02 5.55
CA SER A 107 20.04 -15.43 4.49
C SER A 107 20.69 -14.16 3.94
N ASP A 108 20.27 -13.74 2.74
CA ASP A 108 20.58 -12.41 2.19
C ASP A 108 19.85 -11.32 3.00
N LEU A 109 20.41 -10.96 4.15
CA LEU A 109 19.81 -10.06 5.14
C LEU A 109 20.43 -8.67 5.08
N ARG A 110 19.56 -7.65 5.05
CA ARG A 110 19.94 -6.26 5.30
C ARG A 110 19.11 -5.71 6.45
N THR A 111 19.70 -4.82 7.23
CA THR A 111 19.00 -4.18 8.35
C THR A 111 19.22 -2.68 8.36
N THR A 112 18.30 -1.97 9.00
CA THR A 112 18.46 -0.54 9.30
C THR A 112 17.91 -0.28 10.69
N VAL A 113 18.69 0.42 11.51
CA VAL A 113 18.24 0.91 12.82
C VAL A 113 17.57 2.26 12.58
N VAL A 114 16.28 2.36 12.87
CA VAL A 114 15.51 3.61 12.78
C VAL A 114 15.60 4.32 14.12
N LYS A 115 15.97 5.60 14.09
CA LYS A 115 16.20 6.42 15.28
C LYS A 115 15.36 7.69 15.24
N ASN A 116 14.98 8.20 16.40
CA ASN A 116 14.36 9.51 16.56
C ASN A 116 15.41 10.63 16.51
N ASP A 117 14.97 11.88 16.66
CA ASP A 117 15.83 13.06 16.64
C ASP A 117 16.83 13.10 17.80
N ALA A 118 16.53 12.46 18.93
CA ALA A 118 17.44 12.30 20.06
C ALA A 118 18.53 11.24 19.81
N GLY A 119 18.39 10.44 18.75
CA GLY A 119 19.31 9.36 18.40
C GLY A 119 18.97 8.00 19.03
N ASP A 120 17.84 7.91 19.73
CA ASP A 120 17.33 6.68 20.34
C ASP A 120 16.62 5.81 19.31
N GLU A 121 16.72 4.49 19.46
CA GLU A 121 16.14 3.54 18.51
C GLU A 121 14.62 3.39 18.69
N LEU A 122 13.85 3.63 17.63
CA LEU A 122 12.43 3.24 17.57
C LEU A 122 12.32 1.74 17.27
N CYS A 123 13.01 1.28 16.24
CA CYS A 123 13.04 -0.13 15.85
C CYS A 123 14.23 -0.44 14.95
N THR A 124 14.45 -1.73 14.72
CA THR A 124 15.31 -2.23 13.65
C THR A 124 14.46 -2.93 12.62
N LEU A 125 14.54 -2.51 11.36
CA LEU A 125 13.86 -3.17 10.25
C LEU A 125 14.80 -4.21 9.65
N ASN A 126 14.26 -5.40 9.39
CA ASN A 126 14.96 -6.50 8.74
C ASN A 126 14.39 -6.73 7.35
N GLU A 127 15.22 -6.72 6.32
CA GLU A 127 14.86 -7.08 4.96
C GLU A 127 15.58 -8.37 4.56
N THR A 128 14.81 -9.40 4.26
CA THR A 128 15.33 -10.66 3.71
C THR A 128 15.07 -10.70 2.22
N THR A 129 16.13 -10.89 1.42
CA THR A 129 16.01 -11.13 -0.02
C THR A 129 16.00 -12.63 -0.29
N VAL A 130 15.08 -13.10 -1.14
CA VAL A 130 14.98 -14.50 -1.54
C VAL A 130 15.28 -14.61 -3.04
N LYS A 131 16.37 -15.29 -3.39
CA LYS A 131 16.83 -15.53 -4.77
C LYS A 131 16.81 -17.01 -5.20
N THR A 132 16.62 -17.91 -4.23
CA THR A 132 16.80 -19.36 -4.41
C THR A 132 15.48 -20.12 -4.52
N LYS A 133 14.34 -19.43 -4.45
CA LYS A 133 13.00 -20.01 -4.51
C LYS A 133 12.15 -19.31 -5.58
N PRO A 134 12.42 -19.54 -6.88
CA PRO A 134 11.63 -18.94 -7.93
C PRO A 134 10.23 -19.54 -7.99
N PHE A 135 9.25 -18.73 -8.40
CA PHE A 135 7.87 -19.19 -8.63
C PHE A 135 7.25 -18.46 -9.82
N THR A 136 6.19 -19.00 -10.39
CA THR A 136 5.49 -18.42 -11.55
C THR A 136 4.10 -17.97 -11.15
N VAL A 137 3.70 -16.79 -11.62
CA VAL A 137 2.35 -16.23 -11.44
C VAL A 137 1.74 -15.90 -12.79
N ALA A 138 0.41 -15.98 -12.88
CA ALA A 138 -0.34 -15.56 -14.06
C ALA A 138 -0.86 -14.13 -13.89
N LYS A 139 -0.75 -13.32 -14.94
CA LYS A 139 -1.47 -12.04 -15.06
C LYS A 139 -2.96 -12.31 -15.38
N GLN A 140 -3.77 -11.25 -15.35
CA GLN A 140 -5.19 -11.33 -15.70
C GLN A 140 -5.43 -11.83 -17.13
N ASP A 141 -4.54 -11.50 -18.07
CA ASP A 141 -4.56 -12.00 -19.46
C ASP A 141 -3.97 -13.42 -19.61
N SER A 142 -3.75 -14.13 -18.50
CA SER A 142 -3.13 -15.45 -18.40
C SER A 142 -1.65 -15.52 -18.78
N THR A 143 -1.00 -14.39 -19.09
CA THR A 143 0.45 -14.34 -19.33
C THR A 143 1.20 -14.77 -18.08
N GLN A 144 2.11 -15.73 -18.23
CA GLN A 144 2.94 -16.25 -17.13
C GLN A 144 4.16 -15.36 -16.91
N VAL A 145 4.49 -15.08 -15.65
CA VAL A 145 5.68 -14.33 -15.24
C VAL A 145 6.40 -15.10 -14.15
N GLN A 146 7.68 -15.40 -14.37
CA GLN A 146 8.54 -15.99 -13.34
C GLN A 146 9.11 -14.90 -12.43
N ILE A 147 8.92 -15.05 -11.13
CA ILE A 147 9.57 -14.25 -10.09
C ILE A 147 10.83 -14.98 -9.66
N SER A 148 12.00 -14.41 -9.96
CA SER A 148 13.30 -15.02 -9.65
C SER A 148 13.95 -14.44 -8.40
N SER A 149 13.57 -13.22 -8.01
CA SER A 149 14.01 -12.60 -6.77
C SER A 149 12.93 -11.69 -6.20
N TYR A 150 12.73 -11.77 -4.89
CA TYR A 150 11.81 -10.91 -4.14
C TYR A 150 12.38 -10.59 -2.76
N ARG A 151 11.71 -9.70 -2.01
CA ARG A 151 12.09 -9.37 -0.65
C ARG A 151 10.88 -9.34 0.27
N GLU A 152 11.14 -9.62 1.53
CA GLU A 152 10.19 -9.47 2.63
C GLU A 152 10.83 -8.55 3.67
N ILE A 153 10.04 -7.62 4.21
CA ILE A 153 10.47 -6.74 5.30
C ILE A 153 9.62 -7.08 6.51
N ASP A 154 10.28 -7.36 7.62
CA ASP A 154 9.63 -7.63 8.90
C ASP A 154 9.23 -6.30 9.54
N PHE A 155 7.99 -5.88 9.30
CA PHE A 155 7.44 -4.64 9.84
C PHE A 155 6.93 -4.86 11.27
N PRO A 156 7.32 -4.02 12.25
CA PRO A 156 6.83 -4.16 13.61
C PRO A 156 5.32 -3.89 13.66
N ILE A 157 4.60 -4.66 14.49
CA ILE A 157 3.16 -4.44 14.74
C ILE A 157 2.96 -3.56 15.98
N LYS A 158 3.79 -3.74 17.01
CA LYS A 158 3.84 -2.92 18.22
C LYS A 158 5.29 -2.56 18.50
N LEU A 159 5.54 -1.32 18.89
CA LEU A 159 6.86 -0.83 19.26
C LEU A 159 6.89 -0.51 20.75
N ASP A 160 7.98 -0.89 21.42
CA ASP A 160 8.16 -0.73 22.86
C ASP A 160 9.48 -0.01 23.23
N LYS A 161 10.24 0.44 22.23
CA LYS A 161 11.51 1.15 22.41
C LYS A 161 11.31 2.66 22.57
N ALA A 162 11.98 3.49 21.77
CA ALA A 162 11.91 4.95 21.87
C ALA A 162 10.55 5.52 21.45
N ASP A 163 10.31 6.75 21.89
CA ASP A 163 9.10 7.51 21.56
C ASP A 163 9.20 8.15 20.17
N GLY A 164 8.04 8.44 19.58
CA GLY A 164 7.90 9.24 18.36
C GLY A 164 7.02 8.62 17.29
N SER A 165 7.18 9.09 16.05
CA SER A 165 6.44 8.62 14.87
C SER A 165 7.39 8.09 13.80
N MET A 166 6.91 7.16 12.96
CA MET A 166 7.68 6.57 11.87
C MET A 166 6.81 6.35 10.63
N HIS A 167 7.28 6.80 9.47
CA HIS A 167 6.62 6.52 8.18
C HIS A 167 7.57 5.83 7.22
N LEU A 168 7.11 4.71 6.66
CA LEU A 168 7.90 3.85 5.78
C LEU A 168 7.29 3.85 4.37
N SER A 169 8.15 3.89 3.35
CA SER A 169 7.77 3.77 1.94
C SER A 169 8.71 2.81 1.24
N MET A 170 8.26 1.56 1.07
CA MET A 170 9.06 0.49 0.48
C MET A 170 8.62 0.25 -0.95
N VAL A 171 9.50 0.59 -1.90
CA VAL A 171 9.21 0.46 -3.33
C VAL A 171 8.97 -1.00 -3.73
N ALA A 172 8.01 -1.24 -4.61
CA ALA A 172 7.80 -2.54 -5.24
C ALA A 172 9.05 -2.96 -6.05
N LEU A 173 9.29 -4.26 -6.18
CA LEU A 173 10.36 -4.80 -7.02
C LEU A 173 9.80 -5.40 -8.31
N LYS A 174 10.60 -5.36 -9.38
CA LYS A 174 10.33 -6.14 -10.59
C LYS A 174 10.56 -7.63 -10.32
N ALA A 175 10.11 -8.47 -11.26
CA ALA A 175 10.24 -9.93 -11.20
C ALA A 175 11.68 -10.44 -11.03
N ASP A 176 12.66 -9.66 -11.48
CA ASP A 176 14.11 -9.91 -11.35
C ASP A 176 14.71 -9.39 -10.03
N GLY A 177 13.89 -8.86 -9.11
CA GLY A 177 14.32 -8.29 -7.83
C GLY A 177 14.89 -6.87 -7.93
N THR A 178 14.92 -6.24 -9.10
CA THR A 178 15.45 -4.87 -9.24
C THR A 178 14.36 -3.82 -9.06
N LYS A 179 14.76 -2.60 -8.68
CA LYS A 179 13.84 -1.47 -8.49
C LYS A 179 13.34 -0.93 -9.83
N PRO A 180 12.06 -0.52 -9.95
CA PRO A 180 11.55 0.17 -11.13
C PRO A 180 12.14 1.60 -11.22
N SER A 181 11.96 2.25 -12.38
CA SER A 181 12.22 3.69 -12.51
C SER A 181 11.22 4.49 -11.68
N LYS A 182 11.58 5.73 -11.31
CA LYS A 182 10.73 6.61 -10.49
C LYS A 182 9.35 6.84 -11.10
N ASP A 183 9.23 6.93 -12.42
CA ASP A 183 7.94 7.16 -13.10
C ASP A 183 7.00 5.96 -13.08
N LYS A 184 7.48 4.77 -12.69
CA LYS A 184 6.69 3.53 -12.57
C LYS A 184 6.66 2.99 -11.14
N ALA A 185 7.22 3.73 -10.19
CA ALA A 185 7.38 3.25 -8.83
C ALA A 185 6.07 3.38 -8.05
N VAL A 186 5.62 2.26 -7.50
CA VAL A 186 4.57 2.17 -6.47
C VAL A 186 5.16 1.58 -5.20
N TYR A 187 4.51 1.80 -4.06
CA TYR A 187 5.11 1.55 -2.75
C TYR A 187 4.13 0.84 -1.82
N PHE A 188 4.64 -0.05 -0.99
CA PHE A 188 3.97 -0.41 0.24
C PHE A 188 4.34 0.63 1.31
N THR A 189 3.34 1.21 1.98
CA THR A 189 3.55 2.24 3.00
C THR A 189 3.00 1.80 4.35
N ALA A 190 3.74 2.11 5.40
CA ALA A 190 3.32 1.89 6.78
C ALA A 190 3.47 3.19 7.57
N HIS A 191 2.47 3.50 8.40
CA HIS A 191 2.37 4.76 9.14
C HIS A 191 2.18 4.45 10.62
N TYR A 192 3.18 4.79 11.42
CA TYR A 192 3.22 4.65 12.87
C TYR A 192 3.21 6.07 13.44
N GLU A 193 2.18 6.39 14.20
CA GLU A 193 2.00 7.70 14.81
C GLU A 193 2.17 7.54 16.32
N GLU A 194 2.76 8.55 16.96
CA GLU A 194 2.98 8.53 18.40
C GLU A 194 1.65 8.34 19.16
N GLY A 195 1.55 7.22 19.88
CA GLY A 195 0.39 6.88 20.68
C GLY A 195 0.38 7.57 22.06
N PRO A 196 -0.67 7.35 22.86
CA PRO A 196 -0.81 7.98 24.19
C PRO A 196 0.29 7.63 25.19
N ASN A 197 1.04 6.55 24.95
CA ASN A 197 2.17 6.10 25.76
C ASN A 197 3.53 6.53 25.18
N GLY A 198 3.54 7.44 24.20
CA GLY A 198 4.73 7.91 23.49
C GLY A 198 5.24 6.97 22.40
N LYS A 199 4.71 5.73 22.30
CA LYS A 199 5.23 4.72 21.36
C LYS A 199 4.57 4.84 19.97
N PRO A 200 5.33 4.57 18.89
CA PRO A 200 4.76 4.50 17.54
C PRO A 200 3.77 3.35 17.32
#